data_AF-G0U5V4-F1
#
_entry.id   AF-G0U5V4-F1
#
_cell.length_a   1.000
_cell.length_b   1.000
_cell.length_c   1.000
_cell.angle_alpha   90.00
_cell.angle_beta   90.00
_cell.angle_gamma   90.00
#
_symmetry.space_group_name_H-M   'P 1'
#
loop_
_entity.id
_entity.type
_entity.pdbx_description
1 polymer ?
#
loop_
_entity_poly.entity_id
_entity_poly.type
_entity_poly.pdbx_seq_one_letter_code
_entity_poly.pdbx_strand_id
1 'polypeptide(L)'
;MSEEIPPKICDAQKTLCLTTEGTCTGPVEQQRNTIKSLEISGIHQGLGCCEKSNLAESPDSQSACKKVNMGGEGVPQRGVGEVSIRNCIKKVGSSSAIHCPYCGGGVPLSDWHDQDCKETAATKASSLLSGLKKTLMRLFIDFVTWVLMNVYFREVSVVNEKGIPKSGAVIFYGNHQNQFIDAMLIRANCGRHVRFVMAEKSFHRPIVGFFGRITDAVPVVRPHDVPFVVGDGLLVRVEGDRVYGEGTTFTKSVIPKHMITWQKGSVKCSAQVREILTDTELLLTLPVAHSDVVTDPLSYKISPCIDHTKMYASVYETLLAGQCVGTFPEGGSHDRTSLLPLKAGVAIYCLGAAARGINVTVVPCGLTYFYGHKFRSRAHVEFGDPVVPSPEIVELFNTNKREAVRMFLDILNKELLRFTINVPNKEALNFLHGFRRLYQPPNCILATRDYLRISRRLSTIMEQQKDNPEFVAYRKEVESYQDYCKALYVCDIQVPTLSKLGSDEGEKLRLLVRRLFTLFLLLVTLVPMFVVGCPIGILAKC
;
A
#
# COMPACT_ATOMS: atom_id res chain seq x y z
N MET A 1 -62.64 18.85 -13.33
CA MET A 1 -62.87 17.60 -12.61
C MET A 1 -61.61 17.30 -11.82
N SER A 2 -61.65 17.76 -10.57
CA SER A 2 -60.65 17.59 -9.53
C SER A 2 -61.01 16.32 -8.75
N GLU A 3 -60.13 15.33 -8.76
CA GLU A 3 -60.20 14.20 -7.83
C GLU A 3 -58.91 14.18 -7.01
N GLU A 4 -59.08 14.51 -5.74
CA GLU A 4 -58.08 14.46 -4.68
C GLU A 4 -57.84 12.99 -4.27
N ILE A 5 -56.57 12.60 -4.20
CA ILE A 5 -56.12 11.31 -3.62
C ILE A 5 -55.41 11.65 -2.29
N PRO A 6 -55.72 10.95 -1.17
CA PRO A 6 -55.39 11.41 0.18
C PRO A 6 -53.92 11.17 0.58
N PRO A 7 -53.37 11.96 1.54
CA PRO A 7 -52.04 11.74 2.08
C PRO A 7 -52.11 10.77 3.26
N LYS A 8 -51.84 9.49 3.02
CA LYS A 8 -51.49 8.54 4.08
C LYS A 8 -50.35 7.66 3.60
N ILE A 9 -49.13 8.03 4.01
CA ILE A 9 -47.98 7.18 4.41
C ILE A 9 -46.84 8.18 4.67
N CYS A 10 -46.82 8.75 5.87
CA CYS A 10 -45.68 9.54 6.37
C CYS A 10 -45.34 9.21 7.84
N ASP A 11 -45.78 8.04 8.35
CA ASP A 11 -45.62 7.66 9.76
C ASP A 11 -45.01 6.26 10.00
N ALA A 12 -44.24 5.73 9.05
CA ALA A 12 -43.59 4.41 9.20
C ALA A 12 -42.05 4.46 9.20
N GLN A 13 -41.42 5.58 9.56
CA GLN A 13 -39.95 5.68 9.65
C GLN A 13 -39.40 6.26 10.96
N LYS A 14 -40.17 6.24 12.05
CA LYS A 14 -39.72 6.72 13.38
C LYS A 14 -39.40 5.62 14.40
N THR A 15 -39.36 4.35 14.01
CA THR A 15 -39.15 3.26 14.98
C THR A 15 -38.14 2.24 14.47
N LEU A 16 -36.86 2.64 14.32
CA LEU A 16 -35.72 1.70 14.35
C LEU A 16 -34.37 2.45 14.47
N CYS A 17 -34.21 3.33 15.45
CA CYS A 17 -32.93 3.99 15.73
C CYS A 17 -32.78 4.26 17.23
N LEU A 18 -32.74 3.20 18.05
CA LEU A 18 -32.23 3.26 19.42
C LEU A 18 -31.63 1.89 19.77
N THR A 19 -30.33 1.72 19.55
CA THR A 19 -29.40 1.10 20.51
C THR A 19 -27.94 1.29 20.02
N THR A 20 -27.12 1.78 20.95
CA THR A 20 -25.64 1.81 21.04
C THR A 20 -24.84 2.86 20.24
N GLU A 21 -24.11 3.67 21.03
CA GLU A 21 -23.02 4.62 20.73
C GLU A 21 -23.40 6.08 20.40
N GLY A 22 -23.59 6.85 21.46
CA GLY A 22 -23.93 8.27 21.44
C GLY A 22 -22.74 9.19 21.20
N THR A 23 -22.88 10.06 20.20
CA THR A 23 -22.10 11.30 20.04
C THR A 23 -23.08 12.47 20.23
N CYS A 24 -22.87 13.28 21.27
CA CYS A 24 -23.71 14.45 21.56
C CYS A 24 -23.10 15.71 20.93
N THR A 25 -23.87 16.36 20.06
CA THR A 25 -23.61 17.69 19.50
C THR A 25 -24.40 18.73 20.32
N GLY A 26 -23.71 19.61 21.05
CA GLY A 26 -24.31 20.72 21.82
C GLY A 26 -23.26 21.62 22.50
N PRO A 27 -23.59 22.87 22.89
CA PRO A 27 -22.63 23.98 23.04
C PRO A 27 -21.71 23.91 24.28
N VAL A 28 -20.53 24.53 24.13
CA VAL A 28 -19.28 24.40 24.91
C VAL A 28 -19.34 24.86 26.38
N GLU A 29 -20.45 25.39 26.89
CA GLU A 29 -20.47 26.07 28.20
C GLU A 29 -21.08 25.25 29.36
N GLN A 30 -21.55 24.02 29.09
CA GLN A 30 -22.07 23.10 30.12
C GLN A 30 -21.17 21.89 30.44
N GLN A 31 -20.03 21.74 29.75
CA GLN A 31 -19.07 20.64 29.97
C GLN A 31 -18.04 20.91 31.08
N ARG A 32 -17.92 22.15 31.58
CA ARG A 32 -16.92 22.51 32.60
C ARG A 32 -17.25 22.06 34.02
N ASN A 33 -18.51 21.74 34.33
CA ASN A 33 -18.93 21.41 35.69
C ASN A 33 -19.04 19.89 35.97
N THR A 34 -18.95 19.04 34.95
CA THR A 34 -19.00 17.57 35.11
C THR A 34 -17.60 16.93 35.24
N ILE A 35 -16.54 17.66 34.90
CA ILE A 35 -15.15 17.19 35.00
C ILE A 35 -14.53 17.45 36.40
N LYS A 36 -15.14 18.30 37.22
CA LYS A 36 -14.65 18.59 38.59
C LYS A 36 -15.11 17.61 39.67
N SER A 37 -15.98 16.64 39.36
CA SER A 37 -16.54 15.71 40.35
C SER A 37 -16.06 14.26 40.22
N LEU A 38 -15.07 13.97 39.37
CA LEU A 38 -14.55 12.61 39.14
C LEU A 38 -13.04 12.44 39.45
N GLU A 39 -12.36 13.49 39.90
CA GLU A 39 -10.93 13.44 40.31
C GLU A 39 -10.71 13.32 41.84
N ILE A 40 -11.75 13.04 42.63
CA ILE A 40 -11.63 12.85 44.08
C ILE A 40 -12.22 11.50 44.49
N SER A 41 -11.57 10.40 44.07
CA SER A 41 -11.67 9.10 44.74
C SER A 41 -10.65 8.12 44.16
N GLY A 42 -9.53 7.90 44.85
CA GLY A 42 -8.59 6.83 44.46
C GLY A 42 -7.13 7.02 44.85
N ILE A 43 -6.83 7.53 46.05
CA ILE A 43 -5.47 7.46 46.63
C ILE A 43 -5.60 6.82 48.03
N HIS A 44 -5.12 5.58 48.16
CA HIS A 44 -4.42 4.99 49.30
C HIS A 44 -4.62 3.47 49.34
N GLN A 45 -3.52 2.71 49.21
CA GLN A 45 -3.07 1.63 50.11
C GLN A 45 -2.09 0.68 49.40
N GLY A 46 -0.99 0.31 50.09
CA GLY A 46 -0.21 -0.90 49.78
C GLY A 46 1.27 -0.72 49.46
N LEU A 47 2.10 -0.25 50.40
CA LEU A 47 3.56 -0.51 50.40
C LEU A 47 3.86 -1.50 51.52
N GLY A 48 4.29 -2.72 51.15
CA GLY A 48 4.69 -3.79 52.05
C GLY A 48 6.15 -4.20 51.80
N CYS A 49 6.89 -4.27 52.91
CA CYS A 49 8.26 -4.73 53.16
C CYS A 49 8.94 -5.69 52.18
N CYS A 50 10.25 -5.52 51.99
CA CYS A 50 11.15 -6.66 51.80
C CYS A 50 12.53 -6.40 52.45
N GLU A 51 13.01 -7.41 53.18
CA GLU A 51 14.08 -7.42 54.17
C GLU A 51 15.50 -7.43 53.57
N LYS A 52 16.47 -7.01 54.40
CA LYS A 52 17.91 -7.15 54.19
C LYS A 52 18.36 -8.60 54.45
N SER A 53 19.27 -9.12 53.62
CA SER A 53 20.20 -10.17 54.05
C SER A 53 21.59 -9.94 53.45
N ASN A 54 22.59 -10.05 54.33
CA ASN A 54 24.02 -10.02 54.06
C ASN A 54 24.51 -11.41 53.64
N LEU A 55 25.51 -11.48 52.75
CA LEU A 55 26.51 -12.57 52.59
C LEU A 55 27.66 -11.98 51.74
N ALA A 56 28.80 -11.63 52.36
CA ALA A 56 30.01 -12.43 52.55
C ALA A 56 31.01 -12.32 51.36
N GLU A 57 32.16 -11.69 51.63
CA GLU A 57 33.30 -11.53 50.74
C GLU A 57 34.08 -12.85 50.56
N SER A 58 34.62 -13.08 49.35
CA SER A 58 35.85 -13.86 49.15
C SER A 58 36.66 -13.28 47.98
N PRO A 59 38.01 -13.34 48.00
CA PRO A 59 38.87 -12.58 47.10
C PRO A 59 39.38 -13.46 45.95
N ASP A 60 39.11 -13.08 44.71
CA ASP A 60 39.96 -13.40 43.55
C ASP A 60 39.41 -12.70 42.29
N SER A 61 39.95 -11.52 41.97
CA SER A 61 39.67 -10.86 40.68
C SER A 61 40.81 -9.95 40.23
N GLN A 62 41.94 -10.54 39.83
CA GLN A 62 42.96 -9.85 39.02
C GLN A 62 43.01 -10.31 37.55
N SER A 63 42.06 -11.11 37.06
CA SER A 63 42.13 -11.64 35.67
C SER A 63 40.92 -11.34 34.77
N ALA A 64 39.89 -10.61 35.22
CA ALA A 64 38.62 -10.49 34.47
C ALA A 64 38.50 -9.26 33.54
N CYS A 65 39.54 -8.45 33.32
CA CYS A 65 39.43 -7.21 32.53
C CYS A 65 39.94 -7.31 31.07
N LYS A 66 40.16 -8.53 30.56
CA LYS A 66 40.48 -8.77 29.14
C LYS A 66 39.53 -9.81 28.56
N LYS A 67 38.29 -9.39 28.29
CA LYS A 67 37.37 -9.91 27.26
C LYS A 67 35.94 -9.59 27.68
N VAL A 68 35.39 -8.50 27.14
CA VAL A 68 33.96 -8.46 26.82
C VAL A 68 33.86 -7.86 25.43
N ASN A 69 33.69 -8.75 24.46
CA ASN A 69 33.26 -8.45 23.12
C ASN A 69 31.99 -9.28 22.89
N MET A 70 30.95 -8.63 22.36
CA MET A 70 29.66 -9.17 21.92
C MET A 70 28.64 -9.63 22.99
N GLY A 71 27.42 -9.08 22.85
CA GLY A 71 26.17 -9.85 22.97
C GLY A 71 25.43 -9.78 24.31
N GLY A 72 24.16 -9.39 24.27
CA GLY A 72 23.18 -9.54 25.34
C GLY A 72 21.98 -8.62 25.04
N GLU A 73 20.79 -9.12 24.72
CA GLU A 73 19.83 -9.66 25.70
C GLU A 73 19.73 -8.81 26.97
N GLY A 74 18.54 -8.21 27.13
CA GLY A 74 17.89 -7.75 28.37
C GLY A 74 18.76 -7.21 29.50
N VAL A 75 18.89 -5.87 29.58
CA VAL A 75 19.25 -5.17 30.82
C VAL A 75 18.02 -4.43 31.35
N PRO A 76 17.64 -4.54 32.63
CA PRO A 76 16.51 -3.82 33.19
C PRO A 76 16.88 -2.35 33.38
N GLN A 77 16.10 -1.44 32.81
CA GLN A 77 16.24 -0.01 33.02
C GLN A 77 15.81 0.37 34.45
N ARG A 78 16.77 0.72 35.32
CA ARG A 78 16.53 1.61 36.46
C ARG A 78 17.10 2.98 36.15
N GLY A 79 16.30 4.01 36.42
CA GLY A 79 16.61 5.40 36.11
C GLY A 79 17.90 5.87 36.78
N VAL A 80 18.79 6.45 35.97
CA VAL A 80 20.00 7.13 36.43
C VAL A 80 19.80 8.61 36.09
N GLY A 81 19.66 9.44 37.11
CA GLY A 81 19.76 10.89 36.95
C GLY A 81 21.18 11.27 36.52
N GLU A 82 21.32 12.30 35.70
CA GLU A 82 22.60 12.82 35.21
C GLU A 82 23.54 13.12 36.39
N VAL A 83 24.59 12.30 36.56
CA VAL A 83 25.69 12.60 37.50
C VAL A 83 26.82 13.23 36.71
N SER A 84 27.09 14.51 36.98
CA SER A 84 28.21 15.25 36.37
C SER A 84 29.56 14.69 36.84
N ILE A 85 30.41 14.27 35.89
CA ILE A 85 31.75 13.70 36.10
C ILE A 85 32.66 14.59 36.98
N ARG A 86 32.42 15.90 37.01
CA ARG A 86 33.20 16.85 37.83
C ARG A 86 33.13 16.56 39.33
N ASN A 87 32.08 15.89 39.81
CA ASN A 87 31.89 15.60 41.23
C ASN A 87 32.61 14.32 41.70
N CYS A 88 33.21 13.54 40.79
CA CYS A 88 33.83 12.24 41.10
C CYS A 88 35.36 12.23 41.07
N ILE A 89 36.01 13.37 40.85
CA ILE A 89 37.47 13.48 40.78
C ILE A 89 38.02 13.82 42.17
N LYS A 90 38.83 12.94 42.76
CA LYS A 90 39.63 13.25 43.95
C LYS A 90 41.12 13.03 43.64
N LYS A 91 41.97 13.95 44.11
CA LYS A 91 43.44 13.79 44.03
C LYS A 91 43.87 12.66 44.95
N VAL A 92 44.50 11.64 44.40
CA VAL A 92 45.16 10.58 45.17
C VAL A 92 46.64 10.62 44.78
N GLY A 93 47.46 11.31 45.58
CA GLY A 93 48.87 11.53 45.26
C GLY A 93 49.11 12.56 44.13
N SER A 94 50.23 12.41 43.40
CA SER A 94 50.65 13.34 42.34
C SER A 94 49.91 13.19 41.01
N SER A 95 48.94 12.27 40.91
CA SER A 95 48.11 12.03 39.72
C SER A 95 46.61 12.03 40.07
N SER A 96 45.80 12.50 39.13
CA SER A 96 44.33 12.48 39.23
C SER A 96 43.80 11.15 38.70
N ALA A 97 43.00 10.43 39.50
CA ALA A 97 42.32 9.18 39.14
C ALA A 97 40.81 9.28 39.39
N ILE A 98 40.01 8.58 38.59
CA ILE A 98 38.54 8.50 38.75
C ILE A 98 38.20 7.13 39.35
N HIS A 99 37.37 7.11 40.38
CA HIS A 99 36.87 5.86 40.97
C HIS A 99 35.68 5.33 40.17
N CYS A 100 35.73 4.05 39.79
CA CYS A 100 34.59 3.37 39.18
C CYS A 100 33.47 3.16 40.22
N PRO A 101 32.22 3.61 39.97
CA PRO A 101 31.12 3.51 40.93
C PRO A 101 30.61 2.07 41.14
N TYR A 102 30.98 1.14 40.27
CA TYR A 102 30.52 -0.26 40.34
C TYR A 102 31.52 -1.20 41.03
N CYS A 103 32.83 -0.97 40.89
CA CYS A 103 33.86 -1.85 41.46
C CYS A 103 34.82 -1.15 42.42
N GLY A 104 34.73 0.17 42.61
CA GLY A 104 35.58 0.91 43.54
C GLY A 104 37.06 0.98 43.15
N GLY A 105 37.49 0.42 42.03
CA GLY A 105 38.86 0.54 41.52
C GLY A 105 39.16 1.96 41.02
N GLY A 106 40.35 2.46 41.34
CA GLY A 106 40.87 3.74 40.83
C GLY A 106 41.50 3.54 39.45
N VAL A 107 40.95 4.19 38.43
CA VAL A 107 41.50 4.12 37.06
C VAL A 107 42.29 5.40 36.77
N PRO A 108 43.56 5.31 36.32
CA PRO A 108 44.33 6.47 35.89
C PRO A 108 43.62 7.22 34.77
N LEU A 109 43.63 8.56 34.81
CA LEU A 109 42.92 9.40 33.82
C LEU A 109 43.32 9.12 32.36
N SER A 110 44.55 8.62 32.13
CA SER A 110 45.07 8.29 30.80
C SER A 110 44.38 7.08 30.16
N ASP A 111 43.87 6.16 30.99
CA ASP A 111 43.36 4.86 30.55
C ASP A 111 41.82 4.83 30.56
N TRP A 112 41.19 5.96 30.92
CA TRP A 112 39.73 6.11 30.92
C TRP A 112 39.23 6.40 29.51
N HIS A 113 38.90 5.32 28.77
CA HIS A 113 38.25 5.44 27.47
C HIS A 113 36.76 5.78 27.65
N ASP A 114 36.48 7.08 27.53
CA ASP A 114 35.16 7.70 27.40
C ASP A 114 34.43 7.12 26.16
N GLN A 115 33.82 5.93 26.28
CA GLN A 115 32.96 5.38 25.22
C GLN A 115 31.50 5.87 25.31
N ASP A 116 31.14 6.57 26.39
CA ASP A 116 29.86 7.28 26.47
C ASP A 116 30.00 8.75 26.08
N CYS A 117 29.64 9.02 24.81
CA CYS A 117 29.04 10.26 24.33
C CYS A 117 29.82 11.58 24.55
N LYS A 118 30.89 11.78 23.77
CA LYS A 118 31.06 13.05 23.07
C LYS A 118 30.49 12.91 21.66
N GLU A 119 29.18 13.15 21.51
CA GLU A 119 28.69 13.67 20.24
C GLU A 119 29.47 14.97 19.98
N THR A 120 30.52 14.88 19.15
CA THR A 120 31.25 16.08 18.73
C THR A 120 30.28 17.03 18.05
N ALA A 121 30.51 18.34 18.15
CA ALA A 121 29.71 19.32 17.41
C ALA A 121 29.63 18.97 15.90
N ALA A 122 30.65 18.29 15.37
CA ALA A 122 30.70 17.75 14.03
C ALA A 122 29.71 16.58 13.77
N THR A 123 29.56 15.60 14.69
CA THR A 123 28.56 14.52 14.53
C THR A 123 27.14 15.01 14.74
N LYS A 124 26.95 15.99 15.62
CA LYS A 124 25.65 16.65 15.82
C LYS A 124 25.26 17.54 14.63
N ALA A 125 26.24 18.27 14.07
CA ALA A 125 26.05 19.04 12.85
C ALA A 125 25.79 18.14 11.64
N SER A 126 26.49 17.01 11.51
CA SER A 126 26.28 16.06 10.41
C SER A 126 24.91 15.37 10.51
N SER A 127 24.47 15.01 11.72
CA SER A 127 23.13 14.44 11.93
C SER A 127 22.03 15.46 11.66
N LEU A 128 22.19 16.72 12.10
CA LEU A 128 21.30 17.83 11.78
C LEU A 128 21.25 18.15 10.28
N LEU A 129 22.39 18.23 9.60
CA LEU A 129 22.48 18.42 8.15
C LEU A 129 21.82 17.26 7.39
N SER A 130 22.01 16.03 7.85
CA SER A 130 21.36 14.87 7.26
C SER A 130 19.84 14.89 7.46
N GLY A 131 19.38 15.34 8.64
CA GLY A 131 17.96 15.54 8.95
C GLY A 131 17.34 16.65 8.11
N LEU A 132 18.00 17.79 7.99
CA LEU A 132 17.59 18.92 7.15
C LEU A 132 17.51 18.51 5.68
N LYS A 133 18.53 17.81 5.16
CA LYS A 133 18.54 17.27 3.80
C LYS A 133 17.36 16.34 3.56
N LYS A 134 17.07 15.41 4.49
CA LYS A 134 15.91 14.50 4.39
C LYS A 134 14.59 15.25 4.42
N THR A 135 14.47 16.30 5.23
CA THR A 135 13.25 17.11 5.31
C THR A 135 13.06 17.96 4.06
N LEU A 136 14.11 18.64 3.57
CA LEU A 136 14.06 19.37 2.30
C LEU A 136 13.72 18.45 1.12
N MET A 137 14.30 17.25 1.07
CA MET A 137 13.99 16.26 0.05
C MET A 137 12.51 15.85 0.13
N ARG A 138 11.98 15.58 1.32
CA ARG A 138 10.56 15.26 1.51
C ARG A 138 9.66 16.39 1.04
N LEU A 139 9.91 17.63 1.46
CA LEU A 139 9.15 18.80 1.01
C LEU A 139 9.21 18.97 -0.52
N PHE A 140 10.37 18.74 -1.13
CA PHE A 140 10.50 18.79 -2.59
C PHE A 140 9.68 17.69 -3.27
N ILE A 141 9.72 16.45 -2.78
CA ILE A 141 8.92 15.33 -3.32
C ILE A 141 7.43 15.63 -3.17
N ASP A 142 7.00 16.12 -2.01
CA ASP A 142 5.61 16.42 -1.72
C ASP A 142 5.12 17.57 -2.62
N PHE A 143 5.95 18.60 -2.83
CA PHE A 143 5.66 19.68 -3.78
C PHE A 143 5.53 19.15 -5.22
N VAL A 144 6.49 18.36 -5.70
CA VAL A 144 6.46 17.80 -7.06
C VAL A 144 5.25 16.87 -7.23
N THR A 145 4.96 16.05 -6.22
CA THR A 145 3.79 15.16 -6.21
C THR A 145 2.50 15.99 -6.26
N TRP A 146 2.39 17.03 -5.45
CA TRP A 146 1.26 17.95 -5.45
C TRP A 146 1.08 18.64 -6.81
N VAL A 147 2.14 19.16 -7.43
CA VAL A 147 2.07 19.74 -8.78
C VAL A 147 1.57 18.71 -9.79
N LEU A 148 2.16 17.51 -9.81
CA LEU A 148 1.78 16.46 -10.75
C LEU A 148 0.32 16.05 -10.56
N MET A 149 -0.17 15.92 -9.32
CA MET A 149 -1.57 15.59 -9.06
C MET A 149 -2.53 16.70 -9.50
N ASN A 150 -2.21 17.98 -9.29
CA ASN A 150 -3.05 19.11 -9.71
C ASN A 150 -3.04 19.37 -11.23
N VAL A 151 -1.96 18.99 -11.90
CA VAL A 151 -1.87 19.04 -13.36
C VAL A 151 -2.68 17.89 -13.96
N TYR A 152 -2.47 16.67 -13.47
CA TYR A 152 -3.07 15.45 -14.01
C TYR A 152 -4.56 15.32 -13.70
N PHE A 153 -4.98 15.66 -12.47
CA PHE A 153 -6.38 15.65 -12.05
C PHE A 153 -6.91 17.06 -11.88
N ARG A 154 -8.19 17.26 -12.23
CA ARG A 154 -8.89 18.51 -11.88
C ARG A 154 -9.27 18.53 -10.40
N GLU A 155 -9.55 17.36 -9.83
CA GLU A 155 -10.03 17.20 -8.47
C GLU A 155 -9.63 15.80 -7.97
N VAL A 156 -9.04 15.75 -6.78
CA VAL A 156 -8.78 14.52 -6.03
C VAL A 156 -9.58 14.61 -4.75
N SER A 157 -10.47 13.66 -4.53
CA SER A 157 -11.28 13.58 -3.31
C SER A 157 -10.81 12.43 -2.45
N VAL A 158 -10.64 12.70 -1.15
CA VAL A 158 -10.11 11.74 -0.18
C VAL A 158 -11.18 11.42 0.86
N VAL A 159 -11.36 10.14 1.18
CA VAL A 159 -12.29 9.67 2.21
C VAL A 159 -11.54 8.88 3.27
N ASN A 160 -11.91 9.14 4.52
CA ASN A 160 -11.39 8.46 5.72
C ASN A 160 -9.89 8.62 5.98
N GLU A 161 -9.32 9.78 5.63
CA GLU A 161 -7.93 10.12 5.97
C GLU A 161 -7.65 10.02 7.48
N LYS A 162 -8.63 10.40 8.32
CA LYS A 162 -8.51 10.36 9.78
C LYS A 162 -8.45 8.94 10.36
N GLY A 163 -8.90 7.93 9.61
CA GLY A 163 -8.85 6.52 10.01
C GLY A 163 -7.47 5.89 9.86
N ILE A 164 -6.51 6.59 9.24
CA ILE A 164 -5.16 6.09 9.01
C ILE A 164 -4.36 6.12 10.32
N PRO A 165 -3.73 5.00 10.74
CA PRO A 165 -2.87 4.99 11.91
C PRO A 165 -1.70 5.97 11.77
N LYS A 166 -1.59 6.93 12.70
CA LYS A 166 -0.56 7.99 12.67
C LYS A 166 0.85 7.47 12.98
N SER A 167 0.94 6.37 13.71
CA SER A 167 2.19 5.72 14.14
C SER A 167 2.09 4.21 14.01
N GLY A 168 3.23 3.52 14.13
CA GLY A 168 3.31 2.07 13.99
C GLY A 168 3.38 1.60 12.53
N ALA A 169 3.62 0.30 12.36
CA ALA A 169 3.83 -0.32 11.06
C ALA A 169 2.51 -0.44 10.30
N VAL A 170 2.48 0.07 9.07
CA VAL A 170 1.28 0.05 8.21
C VAL A 170 1.63 -0.49 6.83
N ILE A 171 0.82 -1.42 6.33
CA ILE A 171 0.87 -1.89 4.95
C ILE A 171 -0.35 -1.35 4.22
N PHE A 172 -0.14 -0.43 3.28
CA PHE A 172 -1.20 0.02 2.37
C PHE A 172 -1.29 -0.93 1.19
N TYR A 173 -2.51 -1.35 0.83
CA TYR A 173 -2.74 -2.12 -0.39
C TYR A 173 -3.99 -1.65 -1.12
N GLY A 174 -3.96 -1.67 -2.45
CA GLY A 174 -5.08 -1.19 -3.26
C GLY A 174 -5.18 -1.85 -4.61
N ASN A 175 -6.25 -1.51 -5.33
CA ASN A 175 -6.42 -1.86 -6.74
C ASN A 175 -5.44 -1.06 -7.62
N HIS A 176 -5.10 -1.57 -8.80
CA HIS A 176 -4.04 -1.01 -9.63
C HIS A 176 -4.54 -0.69 -11.04
N GLN A 177 -4.94 0.55 -11.29
CA GLN A 177 -5.40 0.97 -12.62
C GLN A 177 -4.33 1.79 -13.34
N ASN A 178 -3.64 2.68 -12.62
CA ASN A 178 -2.74 3.68 -13.22
C ASN A 178 -1.33 3.67 -12.59
N GLN A 179 -0.65 2.52 -12.68
CA GLN A 179 0.77 2.30 -12.33
C GLN A 179 1.35 3.28 -11.29
N PHE A 180 2.11 4.28 -11.75
CA PHE A 180 2.82 5.21 -10.87
C PHE A 180 1.90 6.23 -10.19
N ILE A 181 0.81 6.61 -10.85
CA ILE A 181 -0.16 7.58 -10.33
C ILE A 181 -0.89 7.02 -9.11
N ASP A 182 -1.17 5.71 -9.10
CA ASP A 182 -1.78 5.04 -7.95
C ASP A 182 -0.94 5.19 -6.68
N ALA A 183 0.37 4.93 -6.78
CA ALA A 183 1.31 5.06 -5.66
C ALA A 183 1.43 6.52 -5.18
N MET A 184 1.46 7.47 -6.13
CA MET A 184 1.51 8.89 -5.83
C MET A 184 0.24 9.38 -5.14
N LEU A 185 -0.94 8.92 -5.56
CA LEU A 185 -2.21 9.27 -4.93
C LEU A 185 -2.28 8.80 -3.49
N ILE A 186 -1.89 7.56 -3.20
CA ILE A 186 -1.85 7.07 -1.81
C ILE A 186 -0.84 7.87 -1.00
N ARG A 187 0.39 8.05 -1.51
CA ARG A 187 1.46 8.79 -0.81
C ARG A 187 1.05 10.22 -0.47
N ALA A 188 0.46 10.94 -1.43
CA ALA A 188 0.07 12.33 -1.27
C ALA A 188 -1.05 12.53 -0.24
N ASN A 189 -1.90 11.52 -0.02
CA ASN A 189 -3.13 11.67 0.75
C ASN A 189 -3.17 10.82 2.03
N CYS A 190 -2.16 9.99 2.32
CA CYS A 190 -2.13 9.17 3.53
C CYS A 190 -1.43 9.85 4.74
N GLY A 191 -0.80 11.00 4.54
CA GLY A 191 -0.11 11.76 5.59
C GLY A 191 1.16 11.08 6.15
N ARG A 192 1.62 9.98 5.55
CA ARG A 192 2.79 9.22 6.00
C ARG A 192 3.73 8.90 4.84
N HIS A 193 5.01 8.71 5.16
CA HIS A 193 5.98 8.25 4.17
C HIS A 193 5.74 6.77 3.86
N VAL A 194 5.42 6.45 2.60
CA VAL A 194 5.15 5.08 2.14
C VAL A 194 6.23 4.62 1.16
N ARG A 195 6.85 3.49 1.47
CA ARG A 195 7.80 2.78 0.59
C ARG A 195 7.04 1.79 -0.27
N PHE A 196 6.84 2.10 -1.55
CA PHE A 196 6.09 1.24 -2.45
C PHE A 196 6.96 0.11 -3.01
N VAL A 197 6.39 -1.09 -3.07
CA VAL A 197 6.97 -2.21 -3.81
C VAL A 197 6.83 -1.95 -5.30
N MET A 198 7.94 -1.99 -6.02
CA MET A 198 8.06 -1.58 -7.42
C MET A 198 8.75 -2.66 -8.24
N ALA A 199 8.35 -2.83 -9.50
CA ALA A 199 9.07 -3.72 -10.41
C ALA A 199 10.53 -3.29 -10.59
N GLU A 200 11.47 -4.22 -10.46
CA GLU A 200 12.90 -3.96 -10.58
C GLU A 200 13.27 -3.37 -11.95
N LYS A 201 12.64 -3.86 -13.02
CA LYS A 201 12.81 -3.31 -14.37
C LYS A 201 12.45 -1.82 -14.46
N SER A 202 11.43 -1.39 -13.73
CA SER A 202 11.03 0.03 -13.67
C SER A 202 11.96 0.84 -12.77
N PHE A 203 12.49 0.23 -11.69
CA PHE A 203 13.45 0.84 -10.77
C PHE A 203 14.80 1.19 -11.45
N HIS A 204 15.17 0.47 -12.50
CA HIS A 204 16.39 0.72 -13.27
C HIS A 204 16.21 1.70 -14.44
N ARG A 205 14.98 2.16 -14.73
CA ARG A 205 14.77 3.21 -15.75
C ARG A 205 15.29 4.56 -15.23
N PRO A 206 15.82 5.45 -16.08
CA PRO A 206 16.50 6.67 -15.64
C PRO A 206 15.58 7.59 -14.84
N ILE A 207 14.43 7.99 -15.41
CA ILE A 207 13.49 8.92 -14.77
C ILE A 207 12.71 8.22 -13.66
N VAL A 208 12.06 7.11 -14.00
CA VAL A 208 11.19 6.38 -13.05
C VAL A 208 11.99 5.83 -11.86
N GLY A 209 13.18 5.29 -12.12
CA GLY A 209 14.09 4.81 -11.09
C GLY A 209 14.66 5.92 -10.22
N PHE A 210 14.89 7.12 -10.76
CA PHE A 210 15.29 8.27 -9.96
C PHE A 210 14.22 8.62 -8.92
N PHE A 211 12.95 8.73 -9.33
CA PHE A 211 11.84 8.93 -8.40
C PHE A 211 11.65 7.74 -7.45
N GLY A 212 11.82 6.50 -7.94
CA GLY A 212 11.77 5.30 -7.11
C GLY A 212 12.81 5.30 -5.99
N ARG A 213 14.05 5.71 -6.27
CA ARG A 213 15.13 5.85 -5.27
C ARG A 213 14.84 6.96 -4.27
N ILE A 214 14.37 8.12 -4.74
CA ILE A 214 14.06 9.27 -3.88
C ILE A 214 12.87 9.01 -2.96
N THR A 215 11.95 8.13 -3.36
CA THR A 215 10.78 7.73 -2.57
C THR A 215 11.01 6.46 -1.74
N ASP A 216 12.25 5.95 -1.72
CA ASP A 216 12.67 4.71 -1.06
C ASP A 216 11.84 3.47 -1.46
N ALA A 217 11.46 3.36 -2.74
CA ALA A 217 10.74 2.21 -3.27
C ALA A 217 11.54 0.90 -3.10
N VAL A 218 10.83 -0.20 -2.87
CA VAL A 218 11.42 -1.55 -2.70
C VAL A 218 11.36 -2.29 -4.04
N PRO A 219 12.49 -2.55 -4.72
CA PRO A 219 12.49 -3.26 -5.99
C PRO A 219 12.13 -4.75 -5.82
N VAL A 220 11.33 -5.27 -6.74
CA VAL A 220 10.91 -6.67 -6.81
C VAL A 220 11.13 -7.22 -8.22
N VAL A 221 11.81 -8.35 -8.28
CA VAL A 221 11.90 -9.19 -9.47
C VAL A 221 10.58 -9.96 -9.63
N ARG A 222 9.93 -9.80 -10.78
CA ARG A 222 8.67 -10.48 -11.09
C ARG A 222 8.94 -11.67 -12.02
N PRO A 223 8.22 -12.80 -11.87
CA PRO A 223 8.42 -13.99 -12.71
C PRO A 223 8.40 -13.73 -14.21
N HIS A 224 7.52 -12.84 -14.67
CA HIS A 224 7.39 -12.49 -16.09
C HIS A 224 8.45 -11.52 -16.62
N ASP A 225 9.24 -10.88 -15.74
CA ASP A 225 10.35 -10.01 -16.16
C ASP A 225 11.65 -10.80 -16.38
N VAL A 226 11.72 -12.05 -15.90
CA VAL A 226 12.89 -12.91 -16.01
C VAL A 226 12.87 -13.62 -17.37
N PRO A 227 13.90 -13.42 -18.22
CA PRO A 227 13.96 -14.09 -19.51
C PRO A 227 14.12 -15.60 -19.34
N PHE A 228 13.47 -16.35 -20.22
CA PHE A 228 13.70 -17.78 -20.34
C PHE A 228 15.07 -18.02 -20.99
N VAL A 229 15.88 -18.86 -20.38
CA VAL A 229 17.16 -19.34 -20.94
C VAL A 229 16.87 -20.62 -21.72
N VAL A 230 17.38 -20.73 -22.94
CA VAL A 230 17.28 -21.99 -23.70
C VAL A 230 18.21 -23.00 -23.02
N GLY A 231 17.69 -24.17 -22.69
CA GLY A 231 18.49 -25.23 -22.07
C GLY A 231 19.42 -25.89 -23.07
N ASP A 232 20.58 -26.34 -22.59
CA ASP A 232 21.52 -27.12 -23.39
C ASP A 232 20.96 -28.53 -23.61
N GLY A 233 21.06 -29.06 -24.83
CA GLY A 233 20.58 -30.41 -25.18
C GLY A 233 19.08 -30.51 -25.43
N LEU A 234 18.56 -31.74 -25.44
CA LEU A 234 17.17 -32.05 -25.74
C LEU A 234 16.55 -32.92 -24.64
N LEU A 235 15.26 -32.73 -24.36
CA LEU A 235 14.48 -33.64 -23.53
C LEU A 235 14.01 -34.80 -24.39
N VAL A 236 14.42 -36.02 -24.04
CA VAL A 236 14.11 -37.22 -24.82
C VAL A 236 12.91 -37.97 -24.26
N ARG A 237 12.78 -38.01 -22.92
CA ARG A 237 11.73 -38.77 -22.26
C ARG A 237 11.29 -38.10 -20.96
N VAL A 238 9.98 -38.10 -20.70
CA VAL A 238 9.40 -37.64 -19.43
C VAL A 238 8.46 -38.73 -18.94
N GLU A 239 8.72 -39.25 -17.74
CA GLU A 239 7.97 -40.32 -17.11
C GLU A 239 7.57 -39.92 -15.69
N GLY A 240 6.30 -39.53 -15.53
CA GLY A 240 5.79 -39.08 -14.24
C GLY A 240 6.51 -37.83 -13.74
N ASP A 241 7.31 -37.97 -12.68
CA ASP A 241 8.13 -36.90 -12.11
C ASP A 241 9.57 -36.90 -12.65
N ARG A 242 9.99 -37.88 -13.46
CA ARG A 242 11.36 -37.98 -13.99
C ARG A 242 11.46 -37.45 -15.42
N VAL A 243 12.53 -36.70 -15.68
CA VAL A 243 12.88 -36.17 -17.00
C VAL A 243 14.27 -36.67 -17.40
N TYR A 244 14.37 -37.18 -18.61
CA TYR A 244 15.61 -37.65 -19.23
C TYR A 244 15.98 -36.75 -20.41
N GLY A 245 17.22 -36.29 -20.40
CA GLY A 245 17.79 -35.44 -21.45
C GLY A 245 18.99 -36.07 -22.14
N GLU A 246 19.23 -35.68 -23.39
CA GLU A 246 20.38 -36.07 -24.20
C GLU A 246 21.19 -34.82 -24.57
N GLY A 247 22.51 -34.88 -24.35
CA GLY A 247 23.40 -33.72 -24.50
C GLY A 247 23.09 -32.58 -23.52
N THR A 248 22.39 -32.89 -22.43
CA THR A 248 22.00 -31.94 -21.39
C THR A 248 23.08 -31.83 -20.30
N THR A 249 23.15 -30.66 -19.65
CA THR A 249 24.12 -30.35 -18.57
C THR A 249 23.37 -29.89 -17.32
N PHE A 250 22.41 -30.69 -16.84
CA PHE A 250 21.48 -30.25 -15.80
C PHE A 250 22.16 -29.82 -14.49
N THR A 251 23.29 -30.42 -14.10
CA THR A 251 23.96 -30.05 -12.84
C THR A 251 24.54 -28.63 -12.87
N LYS A 252 24.85 -28.10 -14.06
CA LYS A 252 25.40 -26.74 -14.24
C LYS A 252 24.34 -25.72 -14.62
N SER A 253 23.37 -26.13 -15.43
CA SER A 253 22.38 -25.22 -16.04
C SER A 253 21.10 -25.05 -15.21
N VAL A 254 20.80 -26.01 -14.31
CA VAL A 254 19.58 -26.03 -13.52
C VAL A 254 19.94 -25.99 -12.03
N ILE A 255 19.12 -25.29 -11.25
CA ILE A 255 19.17 -25.29 -9.79
C ILE A 255 17.83 -25.82 -9.29
N PRO A 256 17.77 -26.62 -8.20
CA PRO A 256 16.50 -26.99 -7.59
C PRO A 256 15.58 -25.78 -7.39
N LYS A 257 14.28 -25.97 -7.63
CA LYS A 257 13.21 -24.95 -7.69
C LYS A 257 13.12 -24.13 -8.99
N HIS A 258 14.06 -24.24 -9.92
CA HIS A 258 13.89 -23.66 -11.27
C HIS A 258 12.64 -24.23 -11.95
N MET A 259 12.04 -23.45 -12.85
CA MET A 259 10.92 -23.91 -13.65
C MET A 259 11.42 -24.31 -15.04
N ILE A 260 11.18 -25.55 -15.43
CA ILE A 260 11.48 -26.05 -16.77
C ILE A 260 10.18 -25.99 -17.58
N THR A 261 10.30 -25.52 -18.82
CA THR A 261 9.18 -25.34 -19.74
C THR A 261 9.53 -25.95 -21.10
N TRP A 262 8.63 -26.76 -21.65
CA TRP A 262 8.77 -27.35 -22.97
C TRP A 262 7.43 -27.24 -23.73
N GLN A 263 7.46 -27.45 -25.04
CA GLN A 263 6.27 -27.44 -25.88
C GLN A 263 6.05 -28.81 -26.51
N LYS A 264 4.84 -29.36 -26.34
CA LYS A 264 4.38 -30.59 -27.01
C LYS A 264 3.26 -30.20 -27.98
N GLY A 265 3.59 -30.07 -29.27
CA GLY A 265 2.67 -29.50 -30.26
C GLY A 265 2.25 -28.08 -29.88
N SER A 266 0.94 -27.85 -29.69
CA SER A 266 0.38 -26.56 -29.26
C SER A 266 0.32 -26.36 -27.74
N VAL A 267 0.65 -27.39 -26.94
CA VAL A 267 0.53 -27.35 -25.48
C VAL A 267 1.86 -26.96 -24.85
N LYS A 268 1.83 -25.94 -23.98
CA LYS A 268 2.99 -25.52 -23.19
C LYS A 268 2.95 -26.21 -21.83
N CYS A 269 3.94 -27.05 -21.57
CA CYS A 269 4.09 -27.75 -20.29
C CYS A 269 5.14 -27.02 -19.45
N SER A 270 4.88 -26.86 -18.15
CA SER A 270 5.81 -26.22 -17.22
C SER A 270 5.76 -26.91 -15.87
N ALA A 271 6.93 -27.24 -15.32
CA ALA A 271 7.06 -27.91 -14.03
C ALA A 271 8.24 -27.35 -13.23
N GLN A 272 8.14 -27.44 -11.90
CA GLN A 272 9.21 -27.02 -11.02
C GLN A 272 10.17 -28.19 -10.74
N VAL A 273 11.48 -27.94 -10.85
CA VAL A 273 12.52 -28.92 -10.55
C VAL A 273 12.58 -29.15 -9.05
N ARG A 274 12.39 -30.40 -8.64
CA ARG A 274 12.50 -30.85 -7.25
C ARG A 274 13.96 -31.10 -6.89
N GLU A 275 14.62 -31.92 -7.69
CA GLU A 275 15.97 -32.41 -7.43
C GLU A 275 16.67 -32.74 -8.76
N ILE A 276 17.99 -32.64 -8.79
CA ILE A 276 18.83 -32.96 -9.94
C ILE A 276 19.60 -34.22 -9.59
N LEU A 277 19.43 -35.29 -10.37
CA LEU A 277 20.10 -36.57 -10.10
C LEU A 277 21.45 -36.62 -10.81
N THR A 278 21.46 -36.31 -12.10
CA THR A 278 22.66 -36.31 -12.96
C THR A 278 22.57 -35.20 -14.01
N ASP A 279 23.57 -35.08 -14.87
CA ASP A 279 23.53 -34.14 -16.00
C ASP A 279 22.42 -34.44 -17.02
N THR A 280 21.92 -35.68 -17.03
CA THR A 280 20.89 -36.17 -17.95
C THR A 280 19.56 -36.48 -17.28
N GLU A 281 19.47 -36.45 -15.94
CA GLU A 281 18.27 -36.82 -15.19
C GLU A 281 17.90 -35.80 -14.11
N LEU A 282 16.63 -35.40 -14.09
CA LEU A 282 16.08 -34.54 -13.05
C LEU A 282 14.67 -34.98 -12.62
N LEU A 283 14.31 -34.60 -11.40
CA LEU A 283 13.01 -34.84 -10.80
C LEU A 283 12.19 -33.55 -10.76
N LEU A 284 10.89 -33.65 -11.05
CA LEU A 284 9.93 -32.56 -11.08
C LEU A 284 8.95 -32.64 -9.90
N THR A 285 8.34 -31.51 -9.56
CA THR A 285 7.24 -31.42 -8.59
C THR A 285 5.91 -31.54 -9.34
N LEU A 286 5.16 -32.62 -9.09
CA LEU A 286 3.84 -32.92 -9.70
C LEU A 286 2.77 -31.84 -9.36
N PRO A 287 1.73 -31.65 -10.22
CA PRO A 287 1.16 -32.62 -11.15
C PRO A 287 1.47 -32.25 -12.61
N VAL A 288 2.44 -32.95 -13.19
CA VAL A 288 2.49 -33.06 -14.65
C VAL A 288 1.28 -33.91 -15.02
N ALA A 289 0.39 -33.41 -15.88
CA ALA A 289 -0.82 -34.16 -16.26
C ALA A 289 -0.39 -35.51 -16.88
N HIS A 290 -1.15 -36.58 -16.60
CA HIS A 290 -0.83 -37.98 -16.92
C HIS A 290 -0.74 -38.33 -18.44
N SER A 291 -0.47 -37.37 -19.33
CA SER A 291 -0.30 -37.56 -20.78
C SER A 291 1.03 -37.03 -21.35
N ASP A 292 1.98 -36.64 -20.49
CA ASP A 292 3.27 -36.06 -20.88
C ASP A 292 4.40 -37.09 -21.10
N VAL A 293 4.12 -38.21 -21.78
CA VAL A 293 5.21 -39.00 -22.37
C VAL A 293 5.76 -38.19 -23.55
N VAL A 294 6.97 -37.65 -23.39
CA VAL A 294 7.76 -37.12 -24.50
C VAL A 294 8.38 -38.34 -25.21
N THR A 295 8.01 -38.56 -26.46
CA THR A 295 8.54 -39.64 -27.32
C THR A 295 9.58 -39.14 -28.32
N ASP A 296 9.60 -37.84 -28.61
CA ASP A 296 10.51 -37.21 -29.57
C ASP A 296 11.41 -36.18 -28.87
N PRO A 297 12.66 -35.98 -29.29
CA PRO A 297 13.56 -34.98 -28.70
C PRO A 297 13.01 -33.55 -28.78
N LEU A 298 12.83 -32.89 -27.63
CA LEU A 298 12.27 -31.54 -27.54
C LEU A 298 13.26 -30.54 -26.93
N SER A 299 13.33 -29.35 -27.54
CA SER A 299 14.00 -28.21 -26.92
C SER A 299 13.22 -27.73 -25.69
N TYR A 300 13.95 -27.26 -24.68
CA TYR A 300 13.36 -26.79 -23.42
C TYR A 300 13.94 -25.44 -23.00
N LYS A 301 13.20 -24.77 -22.13
CA LYS A 301 13.55 -23.47 -21.58
C LYS A 301 13.56 -23.53 -20.06
N ILE A 302 14.54 -22.90 -19.45
CA ILE A 302 14.73 -22.81 -18.01
C ILE A 302 14.38 -21.38 -17.58
N SER A 303 13.54 -21.26 -16.55
CA SER A 303 13.28 -20.02 -15.84
C SER A 303 13.80 -20.14 -14.41
N PRO A 304 14.74 -19.29 -13.98
CA PRO A 304 15.31 -19.39 -12.64
C PRO A 304 14.28 -19.07 -11.56
N CYS A 305 14.40 -19.73 -10.41
CA CYS A 305 13.59 -19.43 -9.25
C CYS A 305 14.03 -18.09 -8.69
N ILE A 306 13.08 -17.19 -8.47
CA ILE A 306 13.40 -15.85 -7.98
C ILE A 306 13.58 -15.89 -6.46
N ASP A 307 14.74 -15.42 -6.01
CA ASP A 307 14.98 -15.18 -4.59
C ASP A 307 14.42 -13.81 -4.16
N HIS A 308 13.42 -13.84 -3.28
CA HIS A 308 12.80 -12.64 -2.70
C HIS A 308 13.35 -12.29 -1.30
N THR A 309 14.38 -12.98 -0.81
CA THR A 309 14.90 -12.82 0.56
C THR A 309 15.31 -11.38 0.88
N LYS A 310 16.08 -10.73 -0.02
CA LYS A 310 16.51 -9.34 0.16
C LYS A 310 15.34 -8.35 0.22
N MET A 311 14.32 -8.59 -0.60
CA MET A 311 13.12 -7.75 -0.60
C MET A 311 12.35 -7.91 0.71
N TYR A 312 12.11 -9.15 1.16
CA TYR A 312 11.43 -9.41 2.42
C TYR A 312 12.16 -8.77 3.60
N ALA A 313 13.49 -8.87 3.65
CA ALA A 313 14.30 -8.23 4.69
C ALA A 313 14.08 -6.71 4.72
N SER A 314 14.16 -6.04 3.57
CA SER A 314 13.92 -4.59 3.45
C SER A 314 12.50 -4.16 3.88
N VAL A 315 11.49 -4.97 3.55
CA VAL A 315 10.11 -4.76 4.00
C VAL A 315 9.99 -4.89 5.52
N TYR A 316 10.55 -5.95 6.11
CA TYR A 316 10.46 -6.16 7.56
C TYR A 316 11.25 -5.12 8.35
N GLU A 317 12.42 -4.68 7.88
CA GLU A 317 13.18 -3.58 8.48
C GLU A 317 12.38 -2.27 8.47
N THR A 318 11.68 -1.99 7.37
CA THR A 318 10.80 -0.82 7.26
C THR A 318 9.66 -0.88 8.27
N LEU A 319 9.01 -2.03 8.39
CA LEU A 319 7.90 -2.23 9.31
C LEU A 319 8.39 -2.19 10.77
N LEU A 320 9.55 -2.77 11.08
CA LEU A 320 10.16 -2.72 12.40
C LEU A 320 10.48 -1.27 12.83
N ALA A 321 10.89 -0.42 11.88
CA ALA A 321 11.08 1.01 12.11
C ALA A 321 9.78 1.81 12.27
N GLY A 322 8.61 1.14 12.30
CA GLY A 322 7.30 1.77 12.41
C GLY A 322 6.91 2.60 11.17
N GLN A 323 7.52 2.32 10.02
CA GLN A 323 7.23 3.00 8.75
C GLN A 323 6.15 2.26 7.94
N CYS A 324 5.77 2.86 6.80
CA CYS A 324 4.71 2.33 5.95
C CYS A 324 5.27 1.68 4.68
N VAL A 325 4.68 0.56 4.29
CA VAL A 325 4.94 -0.13 3.02
C VAL A 325 3.69 -0.08 2.17
N GLY A 326 3.83 0.16 0.87
CA GLY A 326 2.72 0.18 -0.08
C GLY A 326 2.85 -0.93 -1.11
N THR A 327 1.77 -1.65 -1.42
CA THR A 327 1.80 -2.71 -2.43
C THR A 327 0.49 -2.80 -3.21
N PHE A 328 0.57 -3.25 -4.46
CA PHE A 328 -0.59 -3.44 -5.33
C PHE A 328 -0.72 -4.93 -5.65
N PRO A 329 -1.52 -5.69 -4.87
CA PRO A 329 -1.51 -7.15 -4.93
C PRO A 329 -2.04 -7.74 -6.24
N GLU A 330 -2.65 -6.99 -7.15
CA GLU A 330 -2.94 -7.46 -8.52
C GLU A 330 -1.64 -7.78 -9.30
N GLY A 331 -0.54 -7.11 -8.96
CA GLY A 331 0.80 -7.27 -9.54
C GLY A 331 0.93 -6.90 -11.02
N GLY A 332 -0.02 -6.13 -11.54
CA GLY A 332 -0.04 -5.46 -12.84
C GLY A 332 -1.16 -4.43 -12.84
N SER A 333 -1.07 -3.39 -13.68
CA SER A 333 -2.12 -2.38 -13.82
C SER A 333 -3.11 -2.75 -14.93
N HIS A 334 -4.41 -2.57 -14.72
CA HIS A 334 -5.41 -2.83 -15.76
C HIS A 334 -6.65 -1.92 -15.68
N ASP A 335 -7.33 -1.76 -16.81
CA ASP A 335 -8.60 -1.02 -16.92
C ASP A 335 -9.84 -1.92 -16.81
N ARG A 336 -9.70 -3.12 -16.21
CA ARG A 336 -10.84 -4.03 -16.00
C ARG A 336 -11.83 -3.43 -15.00
N THR A 337 -13.10 -3.77 -15.20
CA THR A 337 -14.21 -3.36 -14.35
C THR A 337 -14.37 -4.20 -13.08
N SER A 338 -13.52 -5.20 -12.89
CA SER A 338 -13.47 -6.07 -11.73
C SER A 338 -12.03 -6.26 -11.25
N LEU A 339 -11.87 -6.52 -9.96
CA LEU A 339 -10.57 -6.80 -9.33
C LEU A 339 -9.99 -8.13 -9.82
N LEU A 340 -8.68 -8.17 -10.10
CA LEU A 340 -7.97 -9.44 -10.28
C LEU A 340 -7.74 -10.16 -8.93
N PRO A 341 -7.55 -11.49 -8.95
CA PRO A 341 -7.13 -12.21 -7.76
C PRO A 341 -5.86 -11.59 -7.15
N LEU A 342 -5.92 -11.34 -5.85
CA LEU A 342 -4.79 -10.77 -5.12
C LEU A 342 -3.63 -11.76 -5.08
N LYS A 343 -2.41 -11.27 -5.25
CA LYS A 343 -1.18 -12.04 -5.02
C LYS A 343 -0.87 -12.10 -3.53
N ALA A 344 -0.31 -13.23 -3.11
CA ALA A 344 0.01 -13.54 -1.71
C ALA A 344 0.97 -12.57 -1.01
N GLY A 345 1.72 -11.73 -1.74
CA GLY A 345 2.78 -10.89 -1.19
C GLY A 345 2.33 -10.01 -0.01
N VAL A 346 1.17 -9.35 -0.12
CA VAL A 346 0.63 -8.51 0.97
C VAL A 346 0.36 -9.29 2.26
N ALA A 347 -0.18 -10.50 2.13
CA ALA A 347 -0.45 -11.37 3.27
C ALA A 347 0.86 -11.90 3.89
N ILE A 348 1.85 -12.25 3.06
CA ILE A 348 3.17 -12.70 3.52
C ILE A 348 3.90 -11.58 4.28
N TYR A 349 3.86 -10.33 3.80
CA TYR A 349 4.46 -9.20 4.50
C TYR A 349 3.84 -8.99 5.88
N CYS A 350 2.51 -9.03 5.96
CA CYS A 350 1.79 -8.83 7.22
C CYS A 350 2.04 -9.98 8.21
N LEU A 351 1.73 -11.22 7.82
CA LEU A 351 1.88 -12.39 8.69
C LEU A 351 3.34 -12.65 9.07
N GLY A 352 4.27 -12.42 8.13
CA GLY A 352 5.70 -12.53 8.38
C GLY A 352 6.23 -11.48 9.36
N ALA A 353 5.69 -10.26 9.35
CA ALA A 353 6.03 -9.23 10.33
C ALA A 353 5.39 -9.53 11.70
N ALA A 354 4.12 -9.95 11.72
CA ALA A 354 3.40 -10.32 12.94
C ALA A 354 4.07 -11.51 13.66
N ALA A 355 4.50 -12.53 12.92
CA ALA A 355 5.24 -13.67 13.48
C ALA A 355 6.61 -13.28 14.09
N ARG A 356 7.14 -12.11 13.75
CA ARG A 356 8.37 -11.53 14.34
C ARG A 356 8.09 -10.60 15.53
N GLY A 357 6.84 -10.53 15.99
CA GLY A 357 6.42 -9.65 17.08
C GLY A 357 6.23 -8.18 16.67
N ILE A 358 6.20 -7.87 15.37
CA ILE A 358 5.95 -6.51 14.89
C ILE A 358 4.43 -6.29 14.83
N ASN A 359 3.93 -5.30 15.57
CA ASN A 359 2.53 -4.90 15.48
C ASN A 359 2.28 -4.15 14.16
N VAL A 360 1.81 -4.90 13.16
CA VAL A 360 1.53 -4.42 11.81
C VAL A 360 0.03 -4.39 11.54
N THR A 361 -0.40 -3.32 10.88
CA THR A 361 -1.78 -3.16 10.43
C THR A 361 -1.81 -3.04 8.91
N VAL A 362 -2.89 -3.52 8.29
CA VAL A 362 -3.06 -3.49 6.83
C VAL A 362 -4.24 -2.58 6.50
N VAL A 363 -4.01 -1.58 5.65
CA VAL A 363 -5.04 -0.59 5.29
C VAL A 363 -5.42 -0.75 3.81
N PRO A 364 -6.66 -1.16 3.49
CA PRO A 364 -7.13 -1.19 2.12
C PRO A 364 -7.32 0.22 1.57
N CYS A 365 -6.93 0.42 0.32
CA CYS A 365 -7.00 1.67 -0.41
C CYS A 365 -7.79 1.45 -1.70
N GLY A 366 -8.99 2.04 -1.79
CA GLY A 366 -9.78 2.06 -3.01
C GLY A 366 -9.44 3.27 -3.87
N LEU A 367 -8.92 3.01 -5.06
CA LEU A 367 -8.66 4.02 -6.08
C LEU A 367 -9.74 3.95 -7.15
N THR A 368 -10.47 5.04 -7.36
CA THR A 368 -11.49 5.12 -8.42
C THR A 368 -11.23 6.31 -9.34
N TYR A 369 -11.09 6.02 -10.63
CA TYR A 369 -10.96 7.02 -11.68
C TYR A 369 -12.28 7.16 -12.45
N PHE A 370 -12.82 8.38 -12.53
CA PHE A 370 -14.09 8.61 -13.25
C PHE A 370 -13.93 8.49 -14.76
N TYR A 371 -12.80 8.98 -15.27
CA TYR A 371 -12.44 8.91 -16.68
C TYR A 371 -10.93 8.74 -16.80
N GLY A 372 -10.41 7.54 -16.47
CA GLY A 372 -8.97 7.27 -16.40
C GLY A 372 -8.19 7.59 -17.68
N HIS A 373 -8.85 7.51 -18.84
CA HIS A 373 -8.26 7.84 -20.14
C HIS A 373 -8.25 9.34 -20.48
N LYS A 374 -8.95 10.19 -19.70
CA LYS A 374 -9.02 11.64 -19.94
C LYS A 374 -8.11 12.39 -18.99
N PHE A 375 -7.27 13.24 -19.57
CA PHE A 375 -6.49 14.22 -18.82
C PHE A 375 -7.42 15.16 -18.05
N ARG A 376 -7.01 15.58 -16.84
CA ARG A 376 -7.82 16.39 -15.92
C ARG A 376 -9.16 15.76 -15.54
N SER A 377 -9.22 14.43 -15.52
CA SER A 377 -10.33 13.71 -14.92
C SER A 377 -10.32 13.86 -13.39
N ARG A 378 -11.32 13.27 -12.74
CA ARG A 378 -11.42 13.25 -11.28
C ARG A 378 -10.93 11.91 -10.76
N ALA A 379 -10.21 11.95 -9.65
CA ALA A 379 -9.81 10.77 -8.90
C ALA A 379 -10.45 10.79 -7.51
N HIS A 380 -10.72 9.59 -7.01
CA HIS A 380 -11.19 9.37 -5.66
C HIS A 380 -10.29 8.34 -4.97
N VAL A 381 -9.86 8.67 -3.76
CA VAL A 381 -9.05 7.81 -2.89
C VAL A 381 -9.84 7.58 -1.61
N GLU A 382 -10.09 6.32 -1.28
CA GLU A 382 -10.77 5.94 -0.05
C GLU A 382 -9.89 4.99 0.75
N PHE A 383 -9.62 5.35 2.01
CA PHE A 383 -8.90 4.49 2.95
C PHE A 383 -9.90 3.70 3.79
N GLY A 384 -9.74 2.39 3.84
CA GLY A 384 -10.57 1.54 4.69
C GLY A 384 -10.06 1.46 6.12
N ASP A 385 -10.79 0.73 6.94
CA ASP A 385 -10.43 0.52 8.33
C ASP A 385 -9.20 -0.40 8.44
N PRO A 386 -8.27 -0.14 9.38
CA PRO A 386 -7.08 -0.97 9.55
C PRO A 386 -7.45 -2.42 9.94
N VAL A 387 -6.94 -3.38 9.17
CA VAL A 387 -7.10 -4.81 9.41
C VAL A 387 -5.88 -5.33 10.15
N VAL A 388 -6.10 -5.97 11.29
CA VAL A 388 -5.05 -6.63 12.09
C VAL A 388 -5.19 -8.14 11.91
N PRO A 389 -4.11 -8.90 11.65
CA PRO A 389 -4.18 -10.35 11.60
C PRO A 389 -4.54 -10.91 12.98
N SER A 390 -5.49 -11.84 13.06
CA SER A 390 -5.82 -12.48 14.33
C SER A 390 -4.66 -13.35 14.82
N PRO A 391 -4.47 -13.50 16.16
CA PRO A 391 -3.41 -14.34 16.71
C PRO A 391 -3.44 -15.78 16.16
N GLU A 392 -4.63 -16.34 15.98
CA GLU A 392 -4.84 -17.68 15.41
C GLU A 392 -4.25 -17.83 14.00
N ILE A 393 -4.41 -16.82 13.13
CA ILE A 393 -3.84 -16.86 11.77
C ILE A 393 -2.32 -16.72 11.81
N VAL A 394 -1.78 -15.95 12.78
CA VAL A 394 -0.33 -15.80 12.97
C VAL A 394 0.30 -17.10 13.47
N GLU A 395 -0.34 -17.80 14.41
CA GLU A 395 0.09 -19.12 14.86
C GLU A 395 0.01 -20.15 13.73
N LEU A 396 -1.10 -20.15 12.97
CA LEU A 396 -1.25 -21.01 11.79
C LEU A 396 -0.17 -20.71 10.75
N PHE A 397 0.31 -19.48 10.61
CA PHE A 397 1.38 -19.14 9.69
C PHE A 397 2.71 -19.83 10.07
N ASN A 398 2.96 -20.07 11.36
CA ASN A 398 4.16 -20.79 11.80
C ASN A 398 4.08 -22.28 11.47
N THR A 399 2.88 -22.88 11.56
CA THR A 399 2.67 -24.32 11.29
C THR A 399 2.41 -24.60 9.81
N ASN A 400 1.42 -23.92 9.21
CA ASN A 400 1.01 -24.05 7.81
C ASN A 400 0.91 -22.67 7.11
N LYS A 401 2.04 -22.23 6.55
CA LYS A 401 2.15 -20.95 5.83
C LYS A 401 1.12 -20.78 4.71
N ARG A 402 0.86 -21.83 3.92
CA ARG A 402 0.01 -21.71 2.72
C ARG A 402 -1.44 -21.45 3.10
N GLU A 403 -1.94 -22.16 4.11
CA GLU A 403 -3.32 -22.04 4.55
C GLU A 403 -3.57 -20.71 5.26
N ALA A 404 -2.68 -20.29 6.16
CA ALA A 404 -2.77 -18.99 6.82
C ALA A 404 -2.78 -17.83 5.82
N VAL A 405 -1.89 -17.88 4.82
CA VAL A 405 -1.84 -16.88 3.74
C VAL A 405 -3.14 -16.86 2.95
N ARG A 406 -3.69 -18.03 2.58
CA ARG A 406 -4.97 -18.11 1.85
C ARG A 406 -6.09 -17.47 2.65
N MET A 407 -6.27 -17.85 3.92
CA MET A 407 -7.32 -17.33 4.79
C MET A 407 -7.23 -15.81 4.96
N PHE A 408 -6.02 -15.30 5.21
CA PHE A 408 -5.82 -13.86 5.39
C PHE A 408 -6.03 -13.10 4.08
N LEU A 409 -5.58 -13.65 2.95
CA LEU A 409 -5.79 -13.05 1.63
C LEU A 409 -7.28 -12.99 1.27
N ASP A 410 -8.08 -14.00 1.64
CA ASP A 410 -9.54 -13.99 1.46
C ASP A 410 -10.19 -12.85 2.26
N ILE A 411 -9.73 -12.58 3.48
CA ILE A 411 -10.17 -11.44 4.29
C ILE A 411 -9.80 -10.12 3.59
N LEU A 412 -8.55 -9.96 3.19
CA LEU A 412 -8.08 -8.74 2.53
C LEU A 412 -8.81 -8.50 1.19
N ASN A 413 -9.12 -9.55 0.45
CA ASN A 413 -9.87 -9.46 -0.79
C ASN A 413 -11.31 -8.97 -0.54
N LYS A 414 -12.01 -9.54 0.45
CA LYS A 414 -13.35 -9.09 0.85
C LYS A 414 -13.36 -7.61 1.23
N GLU A 415 -12.36 -7.16 2.00
CA GLU A 415 -12.28 -5.74 2.38
C GLU A 415 -12.03 -4.83 1.19
N LEU A 416 -11.10 -5.16 0.29
CA LEU A 416 -10.80 -4.33 -0.87
C LEU A 416 -12.00 -4.21 -1.83
N LEU A 417 -12.78 -5.28 -2.00
CA LEU A 417 -13.99 -5.28 -2.83
C LEU A 417 -15.05 -4.27 -2.37
N ARG A 418 -15.06 -3.87 -1.09
CA ARG A 418 -15.98 -2.84 -0.56
C ARG A 418 -15.65 -1.44 -1.08
N PHE A 419 -14.42 -1.24 -1.55
CA PHE A 419 -13.90 0.04 -2.04
C PHE A 419 -13.83 0.13 -3.57
N THR A 420 -14.07 -0.96 -4.28
CA THR A 420 -14.07 -1.01 -5.75
C THR A 420 -15.48 -1.21 -6.30
N ILE A 421 -15.73 -0.70 -7.51
CA ILE A 421 -16.94 -1.03 -8.27
C ILE A 421 -16.61 -2.28 -9.07
N ASN A 422 -17.24 -3.40 -8.73
CA ASN A 422 -16.97 -4.69 -9.37
C ASN A 422 -18.17 -5.06 -10.23
N VAL A 423 -17.99 -4.95 -11.55
CA VAL A 423 -18.98 -5.38 -12.54
C VAL A 423 -18.30 -6.27 -13.58
N PRO A 424 -19.01 -7.25 -14.16
CA PRO A 424 -18.38 -8.29 -14.98
C PRO A 424 -17.84 -7.75 -16.31
N ASN A 425 -18.51 -6.77 -16.91
CA ASN A 425 -18.16 -6.22 -18.21
C ASN A 425 -18.51 -4.72 -18.32
N LYS A 426 -18.08 -4.10 -19.43
CA LYS A 426 -18.32 -2.67 -19.71
C LYS A 426 -19.80 -2.36 -19.94
N GLU A 427 -20.57 -3.30 -20.47
CA GLU A 427 -22.02 -3.17 -20.66
C GLU A 427 -22.73 -3.04 -19.31
N ALA A 428 -22.42 -3.92 -18.35
CA ALA A 428 -22.93 -3.85 -17.00
C ALA A 428 -22.51 -2.54 -16.30
N LEU A 429 -21.30 -2.03 -16.56
CA LEU A 429 -20.88 -0.73 -16.06
C LEU A 429 -21.72 0.42 -16.65
N ASN A 430 -21.98 0.40 -17.95
CA ASN A 430 -22.81 1.40 -18.62
C ASN A 430 -24.26 1.35 -18.11
N PHE A 431 -24.82 0.15 -17.94
CA PHE A 431 -26.12 -0.03 -17.34
C PHE A 431 -26.13 0.51 -15.90
N LEU A 432 -25.14 0.18 -15.06
CA LEU A 432 -25.02 0.70 -13.69
C LEU A 432 -25.01 2.23 -13.64
N HIS A 433 -24.32 2.89 -14.58
CA HIS A 433 -24.32 4.35 -14.68
C HIS A 433 -25.70 4.91 -15.03
N GLY A 434 -26.42 4.29 -15.96
CA GLY A 434 -27.80 4.65 -16.31
C GLY A 434 -28.76 4.41 -15.16
N PHE A 435 -28.72 3.22 -14.57
CA PHE A 435 -29.54 2.82 -13.43
C PHE A 435 -29.39 3.79 -12.25
N ARG A 436 -28.15 4.10 -11.84
CA ARG A 436 -27.91 5.09 -10.78
C ARG A 436 -28.53 6.44 -11.10
N ARG A 437 -28.44 6.89 -12.35
CA ARG A 437 -28.95 8.20 -12.73
C ARG A 437 -30.47 8.23 -12.72
N LEU A 438 -31.14 7.18 -13.18
CA LEU A 438 -32.59 7.06 -13.09
C LEU A 438 -33.08 7.00 -11.65
N TYR A 439 -32.29 6.39 -10.77
CA TYR A 439 -32.55 6.37 -9.33
C TYR A 439 -32.36 7.74 -8.66
N GLN A 440 -31.49 8.60 -9.19
CA GLN A 440 -31.18 9.91 -8.61
C GLN A 440 -32.27 10.94 -8.93
N PRO A 441 -32.86 11.62 -7.92
CA PRO A 441 -33.89 12.62 -8.15
C PRO A 441 -33.41 13.78 -9.05
N PRO A 442 -34.28 14.34 -9.91
CA PRO A 442 -33.96 15.54 -10.66
C PRO A 442 -33.63 16.68 -9.68
N ASN A 443 -32.49 17.34 -9.87
CA ASN A 443 -31.91 18.40 -9.02
C ASN A 443 -31.13 17.98 -7.77
N CYS A 444 -30.91 16.68 -7.56
CA CYS A 444 -29.92 16.25 -6.57
C CYS A 444 -28.52 16.28 -7.18
N ILE A 445 -27.54 16.95 -6.55
CA ILE A 445 -26.12 16.83 -6.91
C ILE A 445 -25.42 16.05 -5.81
N LEU A 446 -25.01 14.82 -6.12
CA LEU A 446 -24.30 13.96 -5.18
C LEU A 446 -22.84 14.37 -5.04
N ALA A 447 -22.34 14.41 -3.81
CA ALA A 447 -20.91 14.45 -3.56
C ALA A 447 -20.25 13.17 -4.09
N THR A 448 -18.95 13.23 -4.42
CA THR A 448 -18.20 12.11 -5.00
C THR A 448 -18.26 10.84 -4.14
N ARG A 449 -18.23 11.00 -2.81
CA ARG A 449 -18.38 9.89 -1.86
C ARG A 449 -19.74 9.19 -1.99
N ASP A 450 -20.82 9.96 -2.02
CA ASP A 450 -22.18 9.41 -2.09
C ASP A 450 -22.45 8.79 -3.46
N TYR A 451 -21.91 9.40 -4.52
CA TYR A 451 -21.90 8.84 -5.87
C TYR A 451 -21.33 7.41 -5.88
N LEU A 452 -20.15 7.21 -5.28
CA LEU A 452 -19.49 5.89 -5.28
C LEU A 452 -20.21 4.91 -4.37
N ARG A 453 -20.66 5.35 -3.20
CA ARG A 453 -21.42 4.53 -2.27
C ARG A 453 -22.69 3.99 -2.90
N ILE A 454 -23.47 4.83 -3.59
CA ILE A 454 -24.68 4.41 -4.30
C ILE A 454 -24.32 3.46 -5.44
N SER A 455 -23.31 3.79 -6.26
CA SER A 455 -22.87 2.91 -7.34
C SER A 455 -22.47 1.51 -6.87
N ARG A 456 -21.74 1.39 -5.74
CA ARG A 456 -21.38 0.08 -5.18
C ARG A 456 -22.61 -0.68 -4.67
N ARG A 457 -23.52 -0.02 -3.94
CA ARG A 457 -24.77 -0.65 -3.47
C ARG A 457 -25.63 -1.14 -4.63
N LEU A 458 -25.78 -0.34 -5.67
CA LEU A 458 -26.53 -0.73 -6.87
C LEU A 458 -25.84 -1.88 -7.59
N SER A 459 -24.50 -1.95 -7.66
CA SER A 459 -23.82 -3.11 -8.24
C SER A 459 -24.09 -4.41 -7.46
N THR A 460 -24.21 -4.34 -6.13
CA THR A 460 -24.59 -5.51 -5.32
C THR A 460 -26.04 -5.91 -5.60
N ILE A 461 -26.95 -4.94 -5.70
CA ILE A 461 -28.36 -5.21 -6.03
C ILE A 461 -28.50 -5.82 -7.42
N MET A 462 -27.75 -5.33 -8.40
CA MET A 462 -27.71 -5.88 -9.77
C MET A 462 -27.36 -7.36 -9.78
N GLU A 463 -26.38 -7.77 -8.97
CA GLU A 463 -25.97 -9.18 -8.88
C GLU A 463 -27.02 -10.02 -8.15
N GLN A 464 -27.58 -9.50 -7.04
CA GLN A 464 -28.61 -10.19 -6.25
C GLN A 464 -29.94 -10.38 -7.00
N GLN A 465 -30.30 -9.44 -7.88
CA GLN A 465 -31.56 -9.42 -8.61
C GLN A 465 -31.41 -9.85 -10.07
N LYS A 466 -30.26 -10.40 -10.46
CA LYS A 466 -29.92 -10.76 -11.85
C LYS A 466 -30.96 -11.68 -12.50
N ASP A 467 -31.54 -12.60 -11.72
CA ASP A 467 -32.49 -13.60 -12.19
C ASP A 467 -33.96 -13.20 -11.96
N ASN A 468 -34.22 -12.03 -11.36
CA ASN A 468 -35.59 -11.55 -11.14
C ASN A 468 -36.17 -11.05 -12.48
N PRO A 469 -37.33 -11.58 -12.94
CA PRO A 469 -37.92 -11.22 -14.23
C PRO A 469 -38.25 -9.72 -14.34
N GLU A 470 -38.68 -9.07 -13.26
CA GLU A 470 -38.98 -7.63 -13.26
C GLU A 470 -37.70 -6.81 -13.48
N PHE A 471 -36.60 -7.21 -12.82
CA PHE A 471 -35.32 -6.54 -12.97
C PHE A 471 -34.71 -6.75 -14.35
N VAL A 472 -34.88 -7.95 -14.94
CA VAL A 472 -34.45 -8.23 -16.32
C VAL A 472 -35.21 -7.37 -17.32
N ALA A 473 -36.54 -7.22 -17.15
CA ALA A 473 -37.34 -6.34 -17.99
C ALA A 473 -36.91 -4.88 -17.87
N TYR A 474 -36.75 -4.38 -16.64
CA TYR A 474 -36.23 -3.04 -16.38
C TYR A 474 -34.86 -2.82 -17.02
N ARG A 475 -33.94 -3.78 -16.87
CA ARG A 475 -32.60 -3.70 -17.47
C ARG A 475 -32.68 -3.53 -18.98
N LYS A 476 -33.54 -4.32 -19.65
CA LYS A 476 -33.75 -4.24 -21.09
C LYS A 476 -34.29 -2.89 -21.54
N GLU A 477 -35.19 -2.28 -20.76
CA GLU A 477 -35.70 -0.92 -21.05
C GLU A 477 -34.59 0.14 -20.95
N VAL A 478 -33.77 0.09 -19.91
CA VAL A 478 -32.65 1.03 -19.74
C VAL A 478 -31.60 0.85 -20.85
N GLU A 479 -31.26 -0.39 -21.21
CA GLU A 479 -30.33 -0.67 -22.31
C GLU A 479 -30.88 -0.17 -23.65
N SER A 480 -32.19 -0.37 -23.91
CA SER A 480 -32.87 0.15 -25.10
C SER A 480 -32.83 1.68 -25.15
N TYR A 481 -33.04 2.36 -24.02
CA TYR A 481 -32.91 3.81 -23.90
C TYR A 481 -31.48 4.29 -24.21
N GLN A 482 -30.47 3.60 -23.69
CA GLN A 482 -29.07 3.94 -23.95
C GLN A 482 -28.72 3.76 -25.43
N ASP A 483 -29.21 2.70 -26.07
CA ASP A 483 -29.00 2.46 -27.50
C ASP A 483 -29.72 3.49 -28.36
N TYR A 484 -30.92 3.92 -27.96
CA TYR A 484 -31.62 5.04 -28.60
C TYR A 484 -30.80 6.34 -28.51
N CYS A 485 -30.23 6.66 -27.35
CA CYS A 485 -29.36 7.82 -27.20
C CYS A 485 -28.12 7.73 -28.10
N LYS A 486 -27.48 6.56 -28.16
CA LYS A 486 -26.32 6.32 -29.04
C LYS A 486 -26.67 6.47 -30.53
N ALA A 487 -27.82 5.97 -30.96
CA ALA A 487 -28.30 6.11 -32.34
C ALA A 487 -28.49 7.58 -32.74
N LEU A 488 -28.85 8.44 -31.78
CA LEU A 488 -28.95 9.89 -31.96
C LEU A 488 -27.61 10.62 -31.77
N TYR A 489 -26.51 9.92 -31.51
CA TYR A 489 -25.20 10.49 -31.16
C TYR A 489 -25.24 11.43 -29.94
N VAL A 490 -26.14 11.16 -29.00
CA VAL A 490 -26.35 11.95 -27.78
C VAL A 490 -25.92 11.13 -26.57
N CYS A 491 -25.16 11.74 -25.67
CA CYS A 491 -24.94 11.16 -24.34
C CYS A 491 -26.17 11.40 -23.47
N ASP A 492 -26.56 10.43 -22.66
CA ASP A 492 -27.63 10.58 -21.66
C ASP A 492 -27.46 11.88 -20.82
N ILE A 493 -26.22 12.30 -20.51
CA ILE A 493 -25.96 13.56 -19.76
C ILE A 493 -26.40 14.84 -20.47
N GLN A 494 -26.53 14.78 -21.77
CA GLN A 494 -26.94 15.89 -22.61
C GLN A 494 -28.47 15.93 -22.80
N VAL A 495 -29.17 14.81 -22.62
CA VAL A 495 -30.62 14.71 -22.86
C VAL A 495 -31.44 15.79 -22.13
N PRO A 496 -31.23 16.06 -20.82
CA PRO A 496 -31.96 17.15 -20.13
C PRO A 496 -31.63 18.55 -20.65
N THR A 497 -30.51 18.68 -21.35
CA THR A 497 -30.05 19.96 -21.94
C THR A 497 -30.57 20.14 -23.36
N LEU A 498 -30.93 19.06 -24.06
CA LEU A 498 -31.46 19.13 -25.43
C LEU A 498 -32.80 19.85 -25.50
N SER A 499 -33.67 19.70 -24.50
CA SER A 499 -34.91 20.47 -24.42
C SER A 499 -34.67 21.99 -24.29
N LYS A 500 -33.51 22.37 -23.74
CA LYS A 500 -33.03 23.76 -23.63
C LYS A 500 -32.25 24.21 -24.87
N LEU A 501 -31.99 23.33 -25.84
CA LEU A 501 -31.25 23.72 -27.03
C LEU A 501 -32.08 24.64 -27.92
N GLY A 502 -33.35 24.30 -28.16
CA GLY A 502 -34.22 25.03 -29.08
C GLY A 502 -34.75 26.39 -28.62
N SER A 503 -34.49 26.82 -27.38
CA SER A 503 -35.06 28.08 -26.84
C SER A 503 -34.12 29.29 -26.88
N ASP A 504 -32.81 29.11 -27.11
CA ASP A 504 -31.86 30.23 -27.04
C ASP A 504 -30.54 29.95 -27.79
N GLU A 505 -30.59 29.98 -29.12
CA GLU A 505 -29.40 29.82 -29.99
C GLU A 505 -28.48 31.06 -29.95
N GLY A 506 -29.05 32.25 -29.73
CA GLY A 506 -28.34 33.52 -29.72
C GLY A 506 -27.35 33.67 -28.57
N GLU A 507 -27.75 33.33 -27.35
CA GLU A 507 -26.85 33.40 -26.19
C GLU A 507 -25.68 32.41 -26.29
N LYS A 508 -25.92 31.24 -26.86
CA LYS A 508 -24.89 30.20 -27.05
C LYS A 508 -23.88 30.60 -28.11
N LEU A 509 -24.33 31.18 -29.23
CA LEU A 509 -23.44 31.74 -30.25
C LEU A 509 -22.59 32.88 -29.68
N ARG A 510 -23.18 33.78 -28.89
CA ARG A 510 -22.46 34.86 -28.19
C ARG A 510 -21.40 34.30 -27.24
N LEU A 511 -21.73 33.27 -26.46
CA LEU A 511 -20.78 32.59 -25.56
C LEU A 511 -19.64 31.91 -26.32
N LEU A 512 -19.93 31.26 -27.45
CA LEU A 512 -18.94 30.61 -28.30
C LEU A 512 -17.96 31.63 -28.87
N VAL A 513 -18.46 32.70 -29.49
CA VAL A 513 -17.65 33.79 -30.06
C VAL A 513 -16.77 34.42 -28.96
N ARG A 514 -17.33 34.72 -27.79
CA ARG A 514 -16.57 35.26 -26.65
C ARG A 514 -15.44 34.32 -26.20
N ARG A 515 -15.70 33.01 -26.12
CA ARG A 515 -14.68 32.03 -25.73
C ARG A 515 -13.59 31.86 -26.78
N LEU A 516 -13.95 31.83 -28.07
CA LEU A 516 -13.00 31.78 -29.17
C LEU A 516 -12.10 33.02 -29.18
N PHE A 517 -12.69 34.21 -29.01
CA PHE A 517 -11.93 35.45 -28.90
C PHE A 517 -11.00 35.48 -27.69
N THR A 518 -11.47 35.01 -26.52
CA THR A 518 -10.64 34.92 -25.31
C THR A 518 -9.48 33.93 -25.49
N LEU A 519 -9.73 32.77 -26.10
CA LEU A 519 -8.69 31.78 -26.41
C LEU A 519 -7.67 32.34 -27.40
N PHE A 520 -8.12 33.08 -28.41
CA PHE A 520 -7.26 33.77 -29.36
C PHE A 520 -6.37 34.79 -28.64
N LEU A 521 -6.93 35.65 -27.78
CA LEU A 521 -6.16 36.60 -26.99
C LEU A 521 -5.14 35.90 -26.08
N LEU A 522 -5.54 34.82 -25.40
CA LEU A 522 -4.62 34.02 -24.57
C LEU A 522 -3.49 33.42 -25.40
N LEU A 523 -3.78 32.89 -26.60
CA LEU A 523 -2.76 32.35 -27.49
C LEU A 523 -1.77 33.44 -27.92
N VAL A 524 -2.27 34.59 -28.39
CA VAL A 524 -1.45 35.71 -28.88
C VAL A 524 -0.62 36.34 -27.76
N THR A 525 -1.09 36.34 -26.52
CA THR A 525 -0.37 36.93 -25.39
C THR A 525 0.58 35.94 -24.72
N LEU A 526 0.13 34.72 -24.43
CA LEU A 526 0.90 33.74 -23.67
C LEU A 526 1.96 33.03 -24.52
N VAL A 527 1.72 32.77 -25.80
CA VAL A 527 2.70 32.05 -26.63
C VAL A 527 3.96 32.88 -26.86
N PRO A 528 3.91 34.17 -27.23
CA PRO A 528 5.12 34.99 -27.33
C PRO A 528 5.81 35.19 -25.98
N MET A 529 5.05 35.43 -24.91
CA MET A 529 5.59 35.52 -23.55
C MET A 529 6.30 34.24 -23.11
N PHE A 530 5.74 33.07 -23.45
CA PHE A 530 6.36 31.78 -23.18
C PHE A 530 7.62 31.58 -24.02
N VAL A 531 7.59 31.86 -25.33
CA VAL A 531 8.73 31.69 -26.24
C VAL A 531 9.88 32.63 -25.88
N VAL A 532 9.59 33.89 -25.51
CA VAL A 532 10.62 34.86 -25.08
C VAL A 532 11.09 34.59 -23.65
N GLY A 533 10.20 34.13 -22.76
CA GLY A 533 10.52 33.83 -21.37
C GLY A 533 11.25 32.50 -21.15
N CYS A 534 11.06 31.51 -22.04
CA CYS A 534 11.67 30.18 -21.89
C CYS A 534 13.21 30.22 -21.88
N PRO A 535 13.89 30.93 -22.81
CA PRO A 535 15.35 31.07 -22.79
C PRO A 535 15.87 31.76 -21.53
N ILE A 536 15.17 32.81 -21.06
CA ILE A 536 15.54 33.56 -19.86
C ILE A 536 15.43 32.67 -18.61
N GLY A 537 14.38 31.85 -18.51
CA GLY A 537 14.21 30.91 -17.40
C GLY A 537 15.19 29.73 -17.41
N ILE A 538 15.69 29.33 -18.58
CA ILE A 538 16.75 28.31 -18.72
C ILE A 538 18.11 28.91 -18.37
N LEU A 539 18.40 30.14 -18.82
CA LEU A 539 19.66 30.84 -18.54
C LEU A 539 19.78 31.28 -17.09
N ALA A 540 18.68 31.62 -16.41
CA ALA A 540 18.69 31.98 -14.98
C ALA A 540 18.92 30.78 -14.02
N LYS A 541 19.03 29.56 -14.56
CA LYS A 541 19.33 28.33 -13.81
C LYS A 541 20.73 27.76 -14.07
N CYS A 542 21.46 28.33 -15.03
CA CYS A 542 22.91 28.15 -15.16
C CYS A 542 23.60 29.25 -14.36
#